data_AF-A0A9X7XS39-F1
#
_entry.id   AF-A0A9X7XS39-F1
#
_cell.length_a   1.000
_cell.length_b   1.000
_cell.length_c   1.000
_cell.angle_alpha   90.00
_cell.angle_beta   90.00
_cell.angle_gamma   90.00
#
_symmetry.space_group_name_H-M   'P 1'
#
loop_
_entity.id
_entity.type
_entity.pdbx_description
1 polymer ?
#
loop_
_entity_poly.entity_id
_entity_poly.type
_entity_poly.pdbx_seq_one_letter_code
_entity_poly.pdbx_strand_id
1 'polypeptide(L)'
;MEATRKRTHARGTHRRGRHEQRLLHTIPDKLKPEELQELKIWLAEDPQLKRLYFALQDIRTVYAVETQEAGEEALQKWIVDHLYSPTPAVRSIAKTIEQWQEPIQNYFSFRVTNAKIEGTHNKVKVIKRRAYGYRNLERFKIRIRLECKPAT
;
A
#
# COMPACT_ATOMS: atom_id res chain seq x y z
N MET A 1 -4.57 -27.25 -28.19
CA MET A 1 -5.17 -28.04 -27.08
C MET A 1 -4.90 -27.30 -25.79
N GLU A 2 -5.81 -26.39 -25.49
CA GLU A 2 -5.71 -25.31 -24.52
C GLU A 2 -6.31 -25.80 -23.18
N ALA A 3 -5.48 -25.94 -22.15
CA ALA A 3 -5.93 -26.35 -20.83
C ALA A 3 -5.85 -25.16 -19.85
N THR A 4 -6.81 -24.25 -19.94
CA THR A 4 -7.05 -23.21 -18.94
C THR A 4 -7.44 -23.84 -17.60
N ARG A 5 -6.50 -23.93 -16.68
CA ARG A 5 -6.73 -24.34 -15.28
C ARG A 5 -7.47 -23.24 -14.54
N LYS A 6 -8.81 -23.31 -14.54
CA LYS A 6 -9.69 -22.46 -13.72
C LYS A 6 -9.31 -22.66 -12.24
N ARG A 7 -8.74 -21.64 -11.60
CA ARG A 7 -8.57 -21.60 -10.14
C ARG A 7 -9.95 -21.47 -9.50
N THR A 8 -10.48 -22.58 -8.99
CA THR A 8 -11.65 -22.62 -8.12
C THR A 8 -11.25 -22.13 -6.73
N HIS A 9 -11.26 -20.81 -6.51
CA HIS A 9 -11.41 -20.32 -5.14
C HIS A 9 -12.89 -20.41 -4.77
N ALA A 10 -13.20 -21.26 -3.80
CA ALA A 10 -14.47 -21.29 -3.12
C ALA A 10 -14.86 -19.85 -2.74
N ARG A 11 -16.05 -19.42 -3.17
CA ARG A 11 -16.58 -18.09 -2.85
C ARG A 11 -16.92 -18.06 -1.37
N GLY A 12 -15.94 -17.71 -0.54
CA GLY A 12 -16.19 -17.30 0.84
C GLY A 12 -17.21 -16.17 0.86
N THR A 13 -18.14 -16.24 1.79
CA THR A 13 -19.25 -15.31 2.06
C THR A 13 -18.78 -13.92 2.55
N HIS A 14 -17.64 -13.42 2.07
CA HIS A 14 -17.16 -12.09 2.40
C HIS A 14 -17.86 -11.04 1.54
N ARG A 15 -18.95 -10.48 2.06
CA ARG A 15 -19.35 -9.13 1.65
C ARG A 15 -18.15 -8.23 1.95
N ARG A 16 -17.50 -7.68 0.91
CA ARG A 16 -16.42 -6.70 1.08
C ARG A 16 -17.03 -5.39 1.60
N GLY A 17 -17.45 -5.36 2.86
CA GLY A 17 -17.98 -4.17 3.48
C GLY A 17 -16.84 -3.19 3.76
N ARG A 18 -17.19 -1.91 3.75
CA ARG A 18 -16.27 -0.82 4.12
C ARG A 18 -15.81 -0.96 5.58
N HIS A 19 -16.54 -1.71 6.40
CA HIS A 19 -16.28 -1.88 7.82
C HIS A 19 -15.07 -2.80 8.06
N GLU A 20 -15.09 -3.99 7.48
CA GLU A 20 -14.05 -5.02 7.62
C GLU A 20 -12.71 -4.50 7.08
N GLN A 21 -12.74 -3.84 5.91
CA GLN A 21 -11.55 -3.19 5.36
C GLN A 21 -11.00 -2.13 6.29
N ARG A 22 -11.87 -1.27 6.85
CA ARG A 22 -11.44 -0.24 7.80
C ARG A 22 -10.77 -0.90 9.00
N LEU A 23 -11.36 -1.93 9.60
CA LEU A 23 -10.78 -2.60 10.77
C LEU A 23 -9.40 -3.19 10.47
N LEU A 24 -9.26 -3.92 9.35
CA LEU A 24 -7.99 -4.52 8.94
C LEU A 24 -6.90 -3.49 8.64
N HIS A 25 -7.28 -2.32 8.11
CA HIS A 25 -6.33 -1.24 7.80
C HIS A 25 -6.10 -0.28 8.97
N THR A 26 -6.83 -0.38 10.07
CA THR A 26 -6.63 0.55 11.20
C THR A 26 -5.47 0.08 12.08
N ILE A 27 -4.82 1.01 12.78
CA ILE A 27 -3.80 0.67 13.79
C ILE A 27 -4.54 0.14 15.03
N PRO A 28 -4.10 -0.96 15.65
CA PRO A 28 -4.79 -1.56 16.81
C PRO A 28 -5.21 -0.54 17.89
N ASP A 29 -4.34 0.40 18.22
CA ASP A 29 -4.55 1.41 19.29
C ASP A 29 -5.69 2.39 18.99
N LYS A 30 -6.12 2.48 17.74
CA LYS A 30 -7.23 3.35 17.31
C LYS A 30 -8.57 2.62 17.24
N LEU A 31 -8.60 1.31 17.48
CA LEU A 31 -9.81 0.51 17.46
C LEU A 31 -10.52 0.54 18.81
N LYS A 32 -11.85 0.49 18.78
CA LYS A 32 -12.64 0.28 20.00
C LYS A 32 -12.43 -1.15 20.52
N PRO A 33 -12.62 -1.40 21.83
CA PRO A 33 -12.49 -2.75 22.40
C PRO A 33 -13.36 -3.80 21.70
N GLU A 34 -14.59 -3.44 21.33
CA GLU A 34 -15.54 -4.31 20.60
C GLU A 34 -15.00 -4.68 19.21
N GLU A 35 -14.51 -3.69 18.46
CA GLU A 35 -13.93 -3.89 17.11
C GLU A 35 -12.66 -4.75 17.16
N LEU A 36 -11.87 -4.61 18.22
CA LEU A 36 -10.67 -5.41 18.43
C LEU A 36 -11.01 -6.88 18.74
N GLN A 37 -12.11 -7.11 19.46
CA GLN A 37 -12.61 -8.47 19.70
C GLN A 37 -13.12 -9.11 18.40
N GLU A 38 -13.88 -8.38 17.59
CA GLU A 38 -14.34 -8.82 16.28
C GLU A 38 -13.15 -9.16 15.35
N LEU A 39 -12.16 -8.28 15.28
CA LEU A 39 -10.94 -8.52 14.51
C LEU A 39 -10.21 -9.79 14.99
N LYS A 40 -10.07 -9.99 16.30
CA LYS A 40 -9.44 -11.21 16.86
C LYS A 40 -10.14 -12.49 16.43
N ILE A 41 -11.48 -12.48 16.34
CA ILE A 41 -12.25 -13.63 15.87
C ILE A 41 -11.87 -13.93 14.40
N TRP A 42 -11.89 -12.94 13.53
CA TRP A 42 -11.52 -13.13 12.11
C TRP A 42 -10.07 -13.60 11.93
N LEU A 43 -9.14 -13.06 12.71
CA LEU A 43 -7.74 -13.48 12.65
C LEU A 43 -7.52 -14.90 13.20
N ALA A 44 -8.40 -15.39 14.08
CA ALA A 44 -8.36 -16.77 14.54
C ALA A 44 -8.92 -17.75 13.51
N GLU A 45 -9.91 -17.34 12.72
CA GLU A 45 -10.55 -18.15 11.68
C GLU A 45 -9.67 -18.35 10.43
N ASP A 46 -8.91 -17.31 10.02
CA ASP A 46 -8.07 -17.37 8.81
C ASP A 46 -6.58 -17.06 9.13
N PRO A 47 -5.73 -18.10 9.19
CA PRO A 47 -4.29 -17.94 9.39
C PRO A 47 -3.58 -17.14 8.29
N GLN A 48 -4.09 -17.15 7.05
CA GLN A 48 -3.51 -16.37 5.96
C GLN A 48 -3.82 -14.88 6.14
N LEU A 49 -5.07 -14.56 6.49
CA LEU A 49 -5.49 -13.20 6.84
C LEU A 49 -4.69 -12.66 8.03
N LYS A 50 -4.50 -13.48 9.07
CA LYS A 50 -3.68 -13.14 10.24
C LYS A 50 -2.26 -12.73 9.85
N ARG A 51 -1.59 -13.54 9.03
CA ARG A 51 -0.22 -13.23 8.56
C ARG A 51 -0.17 -11.95 7.73
N LEU A 52 -1.16 -11.74 6.86
CA LEU A 52 -1.24 -10.52 6.05
C LEU A 52 -1.47 -9.28 6.92
N TYR A 53 -2.34 -9.39 7.91
CA TYR A 53 -2.61 -8.32 8.86
C TYR A 53 -1.35 -7.96 9.65
N PHE A 54 -0.64 -8.94 10.23
CA PHE A 54 0.59 -8.65 10.96
C PHE A 54 1.68 -8.06 10.06
N ALA A 55 1.87 -8.59 8.84
CA ALA A 55 2.82 -7.99 7.89
C ALA A 55 2.53 -6.50 7.61
N LEU A 56 1.25 -6.13 7.51
CA LEU A 56 0.82 -4.73 7.36
C LEU A 56 1.07 -3.88 8.62
N GLN A 57 0.90 -4.44 9.81
CA GLN A 57 1.17 -3.68 11.05
C GLN A 57 2.68 -3.54 11.29
N ASP A 58 3.44 -4.60 11.05
CA ASP A 58 4.89 -4.63 11.24
C ASP A 58 5.59 -3.64 10.31
N ILE A 59 5.16 -3.52 9.05
CA ILE A 59 5.79 -2.53 8.15
C ILE A 59 5.56 -1.08 8.63
N ARG A 60 4.50 -0.81 9.40
CA ARG A 60 4.27 0.54 9.96
C ARG A 60 5.29 0.90 11.02
N THR A 61 5.74 -0.09 11.81
CA THR A 61 6.77 0.15 12.83
C THR A 61 8.10 0.47 12.17
N VAL A 62 8.42 -0.16 11.02
CA VAL A 62 9.58 0.17 10.19
C VAL A 62 9.55 1.66 9.77
N TYR A 63 8.43 2.15 9.24
CA TYR A 63 8.31 3.55 8.84
C TYR A 63 8.26 4.56 10.00
N ALA A 64 7.95 4.11 11.22
CA ALA A 64 7.92 4.96 12.42
C ALA A 64 9.31 5.24 13.01
N VAL A 65 10.35 4.50 12.59
CA VAL A 65 11.73 4.73 13.03
C VAL A 65 12.22 6.08 12.50
N GLU A 66 12.95 6.84 13.34
CA GLU A 66 13.43 8.20 13.03
C GLU A 66 14.81 8.26 12.37
N THR A 67 15.71 7.33 12.70
CA THR A 67 17.08 7.32 12.15
C THR A 67 17.17 6.46 10.90
N GLN A 68 18.15 6.77 10.03
CA GLN A 68 18.38 6.03 8.80
C GLN A 68 18.86 4.61 9.10
N GLU A 69 19.85 4.47 9.95
CA GLU A 69 20.48 3.18 10.27
C GLU A 69 19.47 2.20 10.86
N ALA A 70 18.66 2.66 11.82
CA ALA A 70 17.63 1.80 12.41
C ALA A 70 16.47 1.53 11.44
N GLY A 71 16.16 2.44 10.51
CA GLY A 71 15.17 2.23 9.47
C GLY A 71 15.60 1.17 8.46
N GLU A 72 16.88 1.20 8.04
CA GLU A 72 17.49 0.20 7.18
C GLU A 72 17.51 -1.19 7.83
N GLU A 73 17.94 -1.26 9.10
CA GLU A 73 17.94 -2.51 9.87
C GLU A 73 16.52 -3.07 10.05
N ALA A 74 15.56 -2.21 10.42
CA ALA A 74 14.18 -2.60 10.60
C ALA A 74 13.54 -3.08 9.28
N LEU A 75 13.83 -2.42 8.16
CA LEU A 75 13.36 -2.84 6.84
C LEU A 75 13.94 -4.20 6.45
N GLN A 76 15.25 -4.39 6.65
CA GLN A 76 15.90 -5.65 6.33
C GLN A 76 15.36 -6.80 7.17
N LYS A 77 15.16 -6.57 8.47
CA LYS A 77 14.50 -7.53 9.36
C LYS A 77 13.10 -7.87 8.87
N TRP A 78 12.29 -6.86 8.53
CA TRP A 78 10.94 -7.07 8.04
C TRP A 78 10.91 -7.93 6.76
N ILE A 79 11.85 -7.69 5.82
CA ILE A 79 11.97 -8.49 4.60
C ILE A 79 12.24 -9.95 4.96
N VAL A 80 13.26 -10.22 5.80
CA VAL A 80 13.66 -11.58 6.20
C VAL A 80 12.50 -12.33 6.87
N ASP A 81 11.78 -11.68 7.77
CA ASP A 81 10.66 -12.26 8.52
C ASP A 81 9.49 -12.68 7.59
N HIS A 82 9.32 -11.99 6.45
CA HIS A 82 8.16 -12.17 5.57
C HIS A 82 8.47 -12.86 4.23
N LEU A 83 9.74 -12.94 3.82
CA LEU A 83 10.16 -13.49 2.52
C LEU A 83 9.81 -14.97 2.35
N TYR A 84 9.80 -15.74 3.43
CA TYR A 84 9.47 -17.16 3.43
C TYR A 84 8.09 -17.47 4.01
N SER A 85 7.22 -16.46 4.13
CA SER A 85 5.87 -16.64 4.66
C SER A 85 5.10 -17.70 3.85
N PRO A 86 4.34 -18.60 4.51
CA PRO A 86 3.51 -19.60 3.84
C PRO A 86 2.34 -18.95 3.09
N THR A 87 1.99 -17.70 3.42
CA THR A 87 0.97 -16.93 2.71
C THR A 87 1.56 -16.33 1.43
N PRO A 88 1.12 -16.75 0.22
CA PRO A 88 1.71 -16.29 -1.04
C PRO A 88 1.63 -14.77 -1.24
N ALA A 89 0.55 -14.13 -0.76
CA ALA A 89 0.39 -12.68 -0.84
C ALA A 89 1.48 -11.94 -0.05
N VAL A 90 1.74 -12.35 1.19
CA VAL A 90 2.80 -11.77 2.04
C VAL A 90 4.17 -11.95 1.40
N ARG A 91 4.47 -13.16 0.91
CA ARG A 91 5.71 -13.44 0.20
C ARG A 91 5.89 -12.56 -1.03
N SER A 92 4.83 -12.35 -1.82
CA SER A 92 4.89 -11.49 -3.00
C SER A 92 5.19 -10.04 -2.62
N ILE A 93 4.58 -9.54 -1.56
CA ILE A 93 4.81 -8.19 -1.05
C ILE A 93 6.26 -8.06 -0.55
N ALA A 94 6.76 -9.03 0.20
CA ALA A 94 8.13 -9.04 0.71
C ALA A 94 9.17 -8.99 -0.43
N LYS A 95 8.98 -9.78 -1.48
CA LYS A 95 9.83 -9.73 -2.68
C LYS A 95 9.80 -8.38 -3.39
N THR A 96 8.63 -7.75 -3.47
CA THR A 96 8.53 -6.41 -4.04
C THR A 96 9.27 -5.39 -3.17
N ILE A 97 9.14 -5.46 -1.85
CA ILE A 97 9.84 -4.56 -0.95
C ILE A 97 11.36 -4.76 -1.03
N GLU A 98 11.83 -6.01 -1.08
CA GLU A 98 13.25 -6.35 -1.30
C GLU A 98 13.79 -5.77 -2.61
N GLN A 99 13.03 -5.91 -3.71
CA GLN A 99 13.41 -5.35 -5.01
C GLN A 99 13.51 -3.81 -4.99
N TRP A 100 12.68 -3.16 -4.19
CA TRP A 100 12.59 -1.70 -4.09
C TRP A 100 13.27 -1.16 -2.81
N GLN A 101 14.13 -1.95 -2.16
CA GLN A 101 14.67 -1.61 -0.84
C GLN A 101 15.44 -0.29 -0.85
N GLU A 102 16.30 -0.03 -1.85
CA GLU A 102 17.14 1.17 -1.89
C GLU A 102 16.28 2.46 -1.98
N PRO A 103 15.29 2.57 -2.89
CA PRO A 103 14.34 3.68 -2.87
C PRO A 103 13.54 3.81 -1.57
N ILE A 104 13.22 2.69 -0.90
CA ILE A 104 12.52 2.71 0.39
C ILE A 104 13.45 3.20 1.50
N GLN A 105 14.72 2.83 1.50
CA GLN A 105 15.71 3.29 2.49
C GLN A 105 15.95 4.79 2.41
N ASN A 106 15.96 5.35 1.19
CA ASN A 106 16.03 6.80 0.97
C ASN A 106 14.90 7.58 1.67
N TYR A 107 13.76 6.94 1.96
CA TYR A 107 12.72 7.57 2.77
C TYR A 107 13.23 8.01 4.14
N PHE A 108 14.11 7.24 4.78
CA PHE A 108 14.59 7.55 6.13
C PHE A 108 15.52 8.77 6.15
N SER A 109 16.30 8.99 5.10
CA SER A 109 17.17 10.17 4.97
C SER A 109 16.40 11.45 4.64
N PHE A 110 15.43 11.37 3.72
CA PHE A 110 14.78 12.57 3.17
C PHE A 110 13.37 12.85 3.71
N ARG A 111 12.68 11.82 4.23
CA ARG A 111 11.27 11.87 4.67
C ARG A 111 10.31 12.47 3.64
N VAL A 112 10.68 12.40 2.36
CA VAL A 112 9.86 12.92 1.27
C VAL A 112 8.72 11.95 1.02
N THR A 113 7.49 12.48 1.05
CA THR A 113 6.29 11.72 0.73
C THR A 113 5.84 12.00 -0.70
N ASN A 114 5.13 11.03 -1.29
CA ASN A 114 4.54 11.20 -2.62
C ASN A 114 3.38 12.21 -2.66
N ALA A 115 2.98 12.82 -1.53
CA ALA A 115 1.82 13.70 -1.44
C ALA A 115 1.84 14.86 -2.45
N LYS A 116 3.02 15.47 -2.66
CA LYS A 116 3.19 16.57 -3.64
C LYS A 116 3.00 16.10 -5.08
N ILE A 117 3.53 14.91 -5.41
CA ILE A 117 3.38 14.28 -6.72
C ILE A 117 1.92 13.86 -6.95
N GLU A 118 1.27 13.27 -5.95
CA GLU A 118 -0.15 12.92 -5.99
C GLU A 118 -1.06 14.13 -6.17
N GLY A 119 -0.78 15.23 -5.47
CA GLY A 119 -1.48 16.50 -5.66
C GLY A 119 -1.36 17.00 -7.10
N THR A 120 -0.17 16.92 -7.67
CA THR A 120 0.09 17.26 -9.08
C THR A 120 -0.68 16.33 -10.02
N HIS A 121 -0.64 15.01 -9.81
CA HIS A 121 -1.40 14.04 -10.59
C HIS A 121 -2.91 14.29 -10.53
N ASN A 122 -3.45 14.61 -9.36
CA ASN A 122 -4.86 14.94 -9.20
C ASN A 122 -5.22 16.22 -9.96
N LYS A 123 -4.36 17.24 -9.92
CA LYS A 123 -4.55 18.46 -10.71
C LYS A 123 -4.55 18.18 -12.20
N VAL A 124 -3.61 17.38 -12.71
CA VAL A 124 -3.58 16.93 -14.11
C VAL A 124 -4.86 16.18 -14.49
N LYS A 125 -5.35 15.28 -13.62
CA LYS A 125 -6.63 14.58 -13.83
C LYS A 125 -7.82 15.54 -13.89
N VAL A 126 -7.86 16.57 -13.03
CA VAL A 126 -8.89 17.63 -13.08
C VAL A 126 -8.82 18.42 -14.39
N ILE A 127 -7.61 18.82 -14.83
CA ILE A 127 -7.41 19.51 -16.12
C ILE A 127 -7.95 18.66 -17.27
N LYS A 128 -7.65 17.35 -17.29
CA LYS A 128 -8.16 16.43 -18.31
C LYS A 128 -9.69 16.32 -18.28
N ARG A 129 -10.30 16.20 -17.09
CA ARG A 129 -11.76 16.06 -16.94
C ARG A 129 -12.55 17.28 -17.41
N ARG A 130 -12.14 18.49 -17.02
CA ARG A 130 -12.87 19.71 -17.41
C ARG A 130 -12.71 20.12 -18.87
N ALA A 131 -11.69 19.59 -19.56
CA ALA A 131 -11.41 19.90 -20.95
C ALA A 131 -12.20 19.01 -21.93
N TYR A 132 -12.88 17.96 -21.43
CA TYR A 132 -13.64 16.99 -22.24
C TYR A 132 -12.82 16.34 -23.39
N GLY A 133 -11.50 16.31 -23.24
CA GLY A 133 -10.56 15.75 -24.22
C GLY A 133 -9.70 16.80 -24.92
N TYR A 134 -8.39 16.53 -24.99
CA TYR A 134 -7.46 17.33 -25.77
C TYR A 134 -7.18 16.60 -27.10
N ARG A 135 -7.45 17.27 -28.23
CA ARG A 135 -7.07 16.77 -29.57
C ARG A 135 -5.59 16.98 -29.87
N ASN A 136 -4.97 17.97 -29.23
CA ASN A 136 -3.57 18.32 -29.41
C ASN A 136 -2.83 18.18 -28.07
N LEU A 137 -1.84 17.29 -28.04
CA LEU A 137 -1.06 16.97 -26.84
C LEU A 137 -0.18 18.15 -26.39
N GLU A 138 0.32 18.97 -27.32
CA GLU A 138 1.12 20.15 -26.98
C GLU A 138 0.29 21.18 -26.21
N ARG A 139 -0.98 21.39 -26.62
CA ARG A 139 -1.91 22.25 -25.87
C ARG A 139 -2.17 21.71 -24.46
N PHE A 140 -2.22 20.38 -24.29
CA PHE A 140 -2.35 19.77 -22.97
C PHE A 140 -1.10 20.00 -22.11
N LYS A 141 0.11 19.81 -22.66
CA LYS A 141 1.37 20.08 -21.96
C LYS A 141 1.48 21.55 -21.54
N ILE A 142 1.14 22.49 -22.42
CA ILE A 142 1.11 23.93 -22.10
C ILE A 142 0.15 24.20 -20.94
N ARG A 143 -1.05 23.60 -20.96
CA ARG A 143 -2.02 23.78 -19.88
C ARG A 143 -1.53 23.20 -18.54
N ILE A 144 -0.86 22.05 -18.57
CA ILE A 144 -0.24 21.48 -17.36
C ILE A 144 0.81 22.44 -16.82
N ARG A 145 1.74 22.93 -17.64
CA ARG A 145 2.80 23.87 -17.20
C ARG A 145 2.25 25.16 -16.61
N LEU A 146 1.15 25.67 -17.17
CA LEU A 146 0.49 26.89 -16.69
C LEU A 146 -0.13 26.71 -15.30
N GLU A 147 -0.76 25.56 -15.05
CA GLU A 147 -1.55 25.36 -13.82
C GLU A 147 -0.83 24.57 -12.74
N CYS A 148 -0.01 23.61 -13.11
CA CYS A 148 0.90 22.91 -12.22
C CYS A 148 2.22 23.69 -12.19
N LYS A 149 2.25 24.79 -11.43
CA LYS A 149 3.49 25.53 -11.20
C LYS A 149 4.57 24.55 -10.68
N PRO A 150 5.80 24.59 -11.20
CA PRO A 150 6.90 23.90 -10.55
C PRO A 150 7.04 24.52 -9.16
N ALA A 151 7.18 23.67 -8.14
CA ALA A 151 7.50 24.16 -6.83
C ALA A 151 8.94 24.69 -6.88
N THR A 152 9.06 26.01 -6.89
CA THR A 152 10.27 26.71 -6.42
C THR A 152 10.58 26.30 -5.00
#